data_AF-A0A8H7RQB5-F1
#
_entry.id   AF-A0A8H7RQB5-F1
#
_cell.length_a   1.000
_cell.length_b   1.000
_cell.length_c   1.000
_cell.angle_alpha   90.00
_cell.angle_beta   90.00
_cell.angle_gamma   90.00
#
_symmetry.space_group_name_H-M   'P 1'
#
loop_
_entity.id
_entity.type
_entity.pdbx_description
1 polymer ?
#
loop_
_entity_poly.entity_id
_entity_poly.type
_entity_poly.pdbx_seq_one_letter_code
_entity_poly.pdbx_strand_id
1 'polypeptide(L)'
;MDSPWSDKVTLSAKDRLVRLSKEIIDFEKYIGPTKKEQLNRDTLLYSITQLIEYLWPNNYVITAFGSSVTGLQFPASDVDINIDFHEMPKNNKIDVLKIIRKRAITQGIFTFNNTRLAANAKVPVFMGIDDNNVSIDITVQNECFSSDRAAAWIAEYPALKPLFMVLKQSISNYRVSSLPQFEPLSAKTAGLASYSLICMIVSFLQLQADGSTDPTDPSYYGTLLMGFLDFYSQFASTKKAISLTDGGSYLSSKDCPIPLETKTGKLTIVDPDMPGINVARSTLRFETVQLLFGKALENLRKRIASSSKNESILSSIIKVEHHYHGDPRREGTRFKLLQTWIETGAPVIKNRGFNRRRGGIVHKAGGDRQSFVNYRRDESRKSPYSRNTTYERRDSFSSRQNNTSTTSYRQTSYSRITEQDHNSREYERHKRNNNTHLAEHYREKSEKSQKRRRYND
;
A
#
# COMPACT_ATOMS: atom_id res chain seq x y z
N MET A 1 16.95 -16.87 22.39
CA MET A 1 16.96 -15.60 21.62
C MET A 1 15.76 -15.69 20.73
N ASP A 2 14.69 -14.98 21.09
CA ASP A 2 13.34 -15.32 20.65
C ASP A 2 12.92 -14.59 19.37
N SER A 3 13.71 -13.60 18.93
CA SER A 3 13.36 -12.75 17.79
C SER A 3 14.59 -12.11 17.13
N PRO A 4 14.59 -11.96 15.80
CA PRO A 4 15.74 -11.46 15.04
C PRO A 4 15.98 -9.96 15.14
N TRP A 5 14.98 -9.17 15.53
CA TRP A 5 15.13 -7.72 15.74
C TRP A 5 15.70 -7.37 17.11
N SER A 6 15.62 -8.27 18.09
CA SER A 6 15.89 -7.91 19.48
C SER A 6 17.37 -7.60 19.73
N ASP A 7 17.65 -6.39 20.17
CA ASP A 7 18.98 -5.96 20.60
C ASP A 7 19.30 -6.40 22.05
N LYS A 8 20.56 -6.72 22.35
CA LYS A 8 20.99 -7.16 23.70
C LYS A 8 20.74 -6.09 24.77
N VAL A 9 20.96 -4.83 24.45
CA VAL A 9 20.71 -3.70 25.37
C VAL A 9 19.21 -3.56 25.62
N THR A 10 18.40 -3.66 24.57
CA THR A 10 16.93 -3.68 24.69
C THR A 10 16.46 -4.81 25.60
N LEU A 11 16.87 -6.05 25.32
CA LEU A 11 16.48 -7.24 26.08
C LEU A 11 16.92 -7.20 27.55
N SER A 12 17.99 -6.45 27.86
CA SER A 12 18.50 -6.28 29.22
C SER A 12 17.67 -5.33 30.09
N ALA A 13 16.79 -4.51 29.49
CA ALA A 13 15.94 -3.56 30.20
C ALA A 13 15.05 -4.28 31.21
N LYS A 14 15.12 -3.85 32.48
CA LYS A 14 14.37 -4.48 33.58
C LYS A 14 12.87 -4.23 33.48
N ASP A 15 12.49 -2.99 33.20
CA ASP A 15 11.10 -2.63 32.93
C ASP A 15 10.67 -3.21 31.58
N ARG A 16 9.58 -3.99 31.60
CA ARG A 16 9.09 -4.74 30.45
C ARG A 16 8.34 -3.87 29.45
N LEU A 17 7.74 -2.76 29.90
CA LEU A 17 7.06 -1.81 29.02
C LEU A 17 8.07 -0.90 28.32
N VAL A 18 9.14 -0.51 29.02
CA VAL A 18 10.32 0.12 28.41
C VAL A 18 10.98 -0.83 27.41
N ARG A 19 11.11 -2.12 27.75
CA ARG A 19 11.62 -3.14 26.82
C ARG A 19 10.75 -3.22 25.56
N LEU A 20 9.43 -3.30 25.70
CA LEU A 20 8.51 -3.30 24.55
C LEU A 20 8.69 -2.05 23.68
N SER A 21 8.84 -0.88 24.30
CA SER A 21 9.02 0.38 23.58
C SER A 21 10.30 0.39 22.73
N LYS A 22 11.40 -0.09 23.30
CA LYS A 22 12.66 -0.25 22.57
C LYS A 22 12.56 -1.31 21.47
N GLU A 23 11.89 -2.43 21.72
CA GLU A 23 11.69 -3.46 20.70
C GLU A 23 10.86 -2.99 19.50
N ILE A 24 9.91 -2.07 19.69
CA ILE A 24 9.15 -1.46 18.59
C ILE A 24 10.09 -0.72 17.63
N ILE A 25 11.05 0.03 18.17
CA ILE A 25 12.05 0.77 17.39
C ILE A 25 13.07 -0.18 16.73
N ASP A 26 13.53 -1.19 17.47
CA ASP A 26 14.40 -2.24 16.93
C ASP A 26 13.73 -2.96 15.76
N PHE A 27 12.44 -3.28 15.89
CA PHE A 27 11.65 -3.93 14.85
C PHE A 27 11.47 -3.03 13.62
N GLU A 28 11.16 -1.75 13.80
CA GLU A 28 11.04 -0.80 12.68
C GLU A 28 12.35 -0.76 11.86
N LYS A 29 13.49 -0.67 12.54
CA LYS A 29 14.81 -0.68 11.89
C LYS A 29 15.10 -2.00 11.18
N TYR A 30 14.76 -3.12 11.83
CA TYR A 30 15.01 -4.46 11.30
C TYR A 30 14.17 -4.78 10.05
N ILE A 31 12.89 -4.39 10.05
CA ILE A 31 11.96 -4.70 8.95
C ILE A 31 12.09 -3.74 7.77
N GLY A 32 12.73 -2.58 7.96
CA GLY A 32 13.03 -1.64 6.89
C GLY A 32 13.87 -2.23 5.74
N PRO A 33 13.89 -1.56 4.58
CA PRO A 33 14.69 -1.98 3.44
C PRO A 33 16.19 -1.90 3.74
N THR A 34 16.96 -2.89 3.29
CA THR A 34 18.44 -2.80 3.33
C THR A 34 18.94 -1.88 2.21
N LYS A 35 20.21 -1.45 2.29
CA LYS A 35 20.84 -0.66 1.22
C LYS A 35 20.77 -1.34 -0.15
N LYS A 36 20.96 -2.66 -0.21
CA LYS A 36 20.89 -3.41 -1.47
C LYS A 36 19.46 -3.57 -1.96
N GLU A 37 18.50 -3.78 -1.06
CA GLU A 37 17.08 -3.80 -1.47
C GLU A 37 16.64 -2.43 -1.99
N GLN A 38 17.12 -1.34 -1.41
CA GLN A 38 16.89 0.00 -1.93
C GLN A 38 17.54 0.17 -3.32
N LEU A 39 18.81 -0.23 -3.46
CA LEU A 39 19.52 -0.17 -4.74
C LEU A 39 18.81 -0.96 -5.86
N ASN A 40 18.27 -2.16 -5.54
CA ASN A 40 17.52 -2.95 -6.51
C ASN A 40 16.24 -2.24 -6.95
N ARG A 41 15.50 -1.60 -6.02
CA ARG A 41 14.32 -0.79 -6.34
C ARG A 41 14.68 0.41 -7.22
N ASP A 42 15.75 1.11 -6.85
CA ASP A 42 16.24 2.27 -7.58
C ASP A 42 16.67 1.89 -9.01
N THR A 43 17.33 0.74 -9.17
CA THR A 43 17.74 0.19 -10.47
C THR A 43 16.54 -0.15 -11.35
N LEU A 44 15.50 -0.78 -10.78
CA LEU A 44 14.27 -1.07 -11.51
C LEU A 44 13.56 0.21 -11.92
N LEU A 45 13.43 1.18 -11.01
CA LEU A 45 12.80 2.46 -11.27
C LEU A 45 13.56 3.26 -12.34
N TYR A 46 14.90 3.23 -12.32
CA TYR A 46 15.72 3.81 -13.36
C TYR A 46 15.46 3.15 -14.72
N SER A 47 15.45 1.82 -14.78
CA SER A 47 15.20 1.06 -16.02
C SER A 47 13.84 1.39 -16.63
N ILE A 48 12.81 1.51 -15.78
CA ILE A 48 11.47 1.93 -16.21
C ILE A 48 11.46 3.38 -16.67
N THR A 49 12.18 4.28 -15.97
CA THR A 49 12.28 5.69 -16.38
C THR A 49 12.91 5.83 -17.76
N GLN A 50 13.99 5.09 -18.04
CA GLN A 50 14.64 5.07 -19.36
C GLN A 50 13.71 4.49 -20.44
N LEU A 51 12.94 3.45 -20.11
CA LEU A 51 11.92 2.89 -21.00
C LEU A 51 10.86 3.95 -21.37
N ILE A 52 10.35 4.70 -20.40
CA ILE A 52 9.33 5.73 -20.65
C ILE A 52 9.90 6.90 -21.45
N GLU A 53 11.11 7.38 -21.13
CA GLU A 53 11.80 8.42 -21.92
C GLU A 53 11.99 7.99 -23.37
N TYR A 54 12.40 6.74 -23.60
CA TYR A 54 12.55 6.20 -24.95
C TYR A 54 11.21 6.13 -25.71
N LEU A 55 10.11 5.77 -25.04
CA LEU A 55 8.80 5.65 -25.68
C LEU A 55 8.17 7.03 -25.99
N TRP A 56 8.30 7.97 -25.06
CA TRP A 56 7.65 9.28 -25.12
C TRP A 56 8.55 10.39 -24.56
N PRO A 57 9.59 10.81 -25.32
CA PRO A 57 10.57 11.79 -24.84
C PRO A 57 9.93 13.10 -24.39
N ASN A 58 10.33 13.60 -23.21
CA ASN A 58 9.86 14.87 -22.62
C ASN A 58 8.34 15.05 -22.50
N ASN A 59 7.53 13.98 -22.59
CA ASN A 59 6.07 14.07 -22.53
C ASN A 59 5.49 13.47 -21.23
N TYR A 60 6.32 13.26 -20.21
CA TYR A 60 5.92 12.49 -19.04
C TYR A 60 6.51 13.04 -17.73
N VAL A 61 5.81 12.74 -16.64
CA VAL A 61 6.25 12.91 -15.26
C VAL A 61 6.02 11.59 -14.54
N ILE A 62 7.08 11.02 -13.94
CA ILE A 62 6.96 9.81 -13.11
C ILE A 62 6.90 10.24 -11.65
N THR A 63 5.80 9.89 -10.99
CA THR A 63 5.62 10.12 -9.55
C THR A 63 5.56 8.77 -8.83
N ALA A 64 6.48 8.54 -7.89
CA ALA A 64 6.36 7.43 -6.96
C ALA A 64 5.25 7.72 -5.94
N PHE A 65 4.56 6.68 -5.47
CA PHE A 65 3.54 6.81 -4.42
C PHE A 65 3.60 5.63 -3.44
N GLY A 66 2.62 5.54 -2.55
CA GLY A 66 2.45 4.42 -1.64
C GLY A 66 3.59 4.29 -0.63
N SER A 67 4.06 3.06 -0.43
CA SER A 67 5.12 2.81 0.56
C SER A 67 6.44 3.47 0.17
N SER A 68 6.70 3.67 -1.13
CA SER A 68 7.97 4.18 -1.65
C SER A 68 8.25 5.65 -1.33
N VAL A 69 7.22 6.46 -1.12
CA VAL A 69 7.39 7.87 -0.71
C VAL A 69 7.18 8.10 0.78
N THR A 70 6.43 7.22 1.45
CA THR A 70 6.12 7.35 2.88
C THR A 70 7.20 6.75 3.78
N GLY A 71 8.12 5.95 3.22
CA GLY A 71 9.10 5.20 4.01
C GLY A 71 8.49 4.02 4.79
N LEU A 72 7.21 3.71 4.58
CA LEU A 72 6.50 2.56 5.18
C LEU A 72 6.76 1.24 4.41
N GLN A 73 7.95 1.10 3.83
CA GLN A 73 8.35 -0.03 3.00
C GLN A 73 8.74 -1.22 3.86
N PHE A 74 8.19 -2.38 3.52
CA PHE A 74 8.63 -3.68 3.99
C PHE A 74 9.63 -4.27 3.00
N PRO A 75 10.36 -5.35 3.36
CA PRO A 75 11.43 -5.89 2.53
C PRO A 75 11.03 -6.27 1.10
N ALA A 76 9.79 -6.71 0.95
CA ALA A 76 9.19 -7.10 -0.33
C ALA A 76 8.04 -6.16 -0.71
N SER A 77 8.06 -4.92 -0.23
CA SER A 77 7.15 -3.87 -0.72
C SER A 77 7.39 -3.63 -2.21
N ASP A 78 6.29 -3.54 -2.94
CA ASP A 78 6.26 -3.18 -4.35
C ASP A 78 6.67 -1.71 -4.53
N VAL A 79 7.24 -1.39 -5.69
CA VAL A 79 7.48 -0.01 -6.14
C VAL A 79 6.21 0.49 -6.81
N ASP A 80 5.55 1.50 -6.24
CA ASP A 80 4.33 2.06 -6.81
C ASP A 80 4.64 3.36 -7.56
N ILE A 81 4.32 3.41 -8.86
CA ILE A 81 4.50 4.63 -9.67
C ILE A 81 3.26 4.98 -10.49
N ASN A 82 3.04 6.28 -10.64
CA ASN A 82 2.09 6.85 -11.58
C ASN A 82 2.86 7.62 -12.66
N ILE A 83 2.41 7.48 -13.90
CA ILE A 83 2.94 8.22 -15.04
C ILE A 83 1.88 9.21 -15.51
N ASP A 84 2.16 10.49 -15.36
CA ASP A 84 1.36 11.58 -15.91
C ASP A 84 1.98 12.02 -17.23
N PHE A 85 1.14 12.21 -18.25
CA PHE A 85 1.58 12.68 -19.56
C PHE A 85 1.06 14.10 -19.79
N HIS A 86 1.89 14.98 -20.38
CA HIS A 86 1.43 16.31 -20.79
C HIS A 86 0.38 16.20 -21.90
N GLU A 87 0.65 15.34 -22.87
CA GLU A 87 -0.30 14.93 -23.90
C GLU A 87 -0.43 13.40 -23.90
N MET A 88 -1.66 12.89 -23.77
CA MET A 88 -1.89 11.45 -23.69
C MET A 88 -1.45 10.73 -24.99
N PRO A 89 -0.49 9.79 -24.94
CA PRO A 89 0.04 9.17 -26.17
C PRO A 89 -0.95 8.27 -26.92
N LYS A 90 -2.01 7.85 -26.23
CA LYS A 90 -3.11 7.04 -26.77
C LYS A 90 -4.42 7.48 -26.13
N ASN A 91 -5.51 7.18 -26.81
CA ASN A 91 -6.87 7.55 -26.42
C ASN A 91 -7.31 6.99 -25.05
N ASN A 92 -6.62 5.97 -24.51
CA ASN A 92 -6.94 5.42 -23.20
C ASN A 92 -5.69 4.92 -22.47
N LYS A 93 -5.79 4.91 -21.13
CA LYS A 93 -4.74 4.48 -20.19
C LYS A 93 -4.31 3.02 -20.39
N ILE A 94 -5.25 2.14 -20.74
CA ILE A 94 -5.00 0.70 -20.88
C ILE A 94 -4.05 0.45 -22.06
N ASP A 95 -4.22 1.14 -23.18
CA ASP A 95 -3.37 0.97 -24.35
C ASP A 95 -1.96 1.51 -24.11
N VAL A 96 -1.82 2.61 -23.36
CA VAL A 96 -0.52 3.07 -22.87
C VAL A 96 0.17 1.98 -22.04
N LEU A 97 -0.54 1.41 -21.05
CA LEU A 97 -0.01 0.33 -20.21
C LEU A 97 0.34 -0.94 -21.01
N LYS A 98 -0.42 -1.28 -22.07
CA LYS A 98 -0.07 -2.38 -22.98
C LYS A 98 1.24 -2.12 -23.72
N ILE A 99 1.45 -0.88 -24.19
CA ILE A 99 2.69 -0.49 -24.87
C ILE A 99 3.88 -0.58 -23.91
N ILE A 100 3.74 -0.04 -22.70
CA ILE A 100 4.76 -0.14 -21.63
C ILE A 100 5.11 -1.60 -21.38
N ARG A 101 4.10 -2.45 -21.10
CA ARG A 101 4.30 -3.88 -20.86
C ARG A 101 5.02 -4.57 -22.02
N LYS A 102 4.56 -4.35 -23.27
CA LYS A 102 5.16 -4.97 -24.46
C LYS A 102 6.63 -4.59 -24.58
N ARG A 103 6.95 -3.30 -24.45
CA ARG A 103 8.31 -2.81 -24.62
C ARG A 103 9.23 -3.22 -23.46
N ALA A 104 8.74 -3.21 -22.22
CA ALA A 104 9.48 -3.69 -21.06
C ALA A 104 9.91 -5.16 -21.23
N ILE A 105 9.05 -6.00 -21.81
CA ILE A 105 9.38 -7.40 -22.15
C ILE A 105 10.41 -7.46 -23.28
N THR A 106 10.22 -6.69 -24.36
CA THR A 106 11.17 -6.68 -25.50
C THR A 106 12.57 -6.19 -25.11
N GLN A 107 12.69 -5.27 -24.14
CA GLN A 107 13.97 -4.77 -23.63
C GLN A 107 14.56 -5.64 -22.51
N GLY A 108 13.91 -6.74 -22.13
CA GLY A 108 14.42 -7.65 -21.10
C GLY A 108 14.32 -7.12 -19.67
N ILE A 109 13.55 -6.06 -19.41
CA ILE A 109 13.30 -5.56 -18.05
C ILE A 109 12.45 -6.59 -17.27
N PHE A 110 11.48 -7.21 -17.94
CA PHE A 110 10.65 -8.27 -17.37
C PHE A 110 10.50 -9.45 -18.32
N THR A 111 10.32 -10.64 -17.76
CA THR A 111 9.82 -11.79 -18.53
C THR A 111 8.31 -11.73 -18.69
N PHE A 112 7.76 -12.34 -19.75
CA PHE A 112 6.31 -12.34 -19.99
C PHE A 112 5.52 -12.91 -18.80
N ASN A 113 6.01 -13.99 -18.17
CA ASN A 113 5.36 -14.66 -17.05
C ASN A 113 5.38 -13.85 -15.76
N ASN A 114 6.31 -12.91 -15.62
CA ASN A 114 6.43 -12.01 -14.48
C ASN A 114 5.65 -10.70 -14.65
N THR A 115 4.78 -10.60 -15.66
CA THR A 115 3.99 -9.40 -15.93
C THR A 115 2.50 -9.67 -15.95
N ARG A 116 1.71 -8.71 -15.45
CA ARG A 116 0.25 -8.76 -15.50
C ARG A 116 -0.33 -7.37 -15.70
N LEU A 117 -1.35 -7.27 -16.55
CA LEU A 117 -2.15 -6.05 -16.70
C LEU A 117 -3.54 -6.25 -16.11
N ALA A 118 -3.87 -5.53 -15.04
CA ALA A 118 -5.21 -5.51 -14.46
C ALA A 118 -6.09 -4.44 -15.11
N ALA A 119 -6.43 -4.62 -16.39
CA ALA A 119 -7.17 -3.64 -17.18
C ALA A 119 -8.60 -3.35 -16.65
N ASN A 120 -9.23 -4.30 -15.98
CA ASN A 120 -10.63 -4.21 -15.52
C ASN A 120 -10.78 -3.73 -14.06
N ALA A 121 -9.69 -3.31 -13.42
CA ALA A 121 -9.74 -2.71 -12.10
C ALA A 121 -10.31 -1.28 -12.18
N LYS A 122 -10.75 -0.72 -11.04
CA LYS A 122 -11.21 0.70 -10.98
C LYS A 122 -10.10 1.65 -11.47
N VAL A 123 -8.86 1.34 -11.10
CA VAL A 123 -7.65 1.98 -11.62
C VAL A 123 -6.86 0.89 -12.36
N PRO A 124 -6.77 0.94 -13.70
CA PRO A 124 -5.94 0.01 -14.45
C PRO A 124 -4.47 0.11 -14.03
N VAL A 125 -3.84 -1.05 -13.80
CA VAL A 125 -2.44 -1.13 -13.33
C VAL A 125 -1.69 -2.21 -14.09
N PHE A 126 -0.47 -1.90 -14.49
CA PHE A 126 0.52 -2.86 -14.97
C PHE A 126 1.44 -3.27 -13.81
N MET A 127 1.46 -4.56 -13.50
CA MET A 127 2.30 -5.17 -12.47
C MET A 127 3.45 -5.94 -13.15
N GLY A 128 4.68 -5.75 -12.68
CA GLY A 128 5.88 -6.45 -13.15
C GLY A 128 6.76 -6.92 -11.99
N ILE A 129 7.57 -7.95 -12.19
CA ILE A 129 8.59 -8.41 -11.23
C ILE A 129 9.90 -8.62 -11.99
N ASP A 130 10.96 -7.94 -11.55
CA ASP A 130 12.30 -8.04 -12.14
C ASP A 130 13.06 -9.31 -11.68
N ASP A 131 14.27 -9.52 -12.21
CA ASP A 131 15.11 -10.66 -11.85
C ASP A 131 15.65 -10.61 -10.42
N ASN A 132 15.62 -9.43 -9.78
CA ASN A 132 15.94 -9.25 -8.36
C ASN A 132 14.73 -9.50 -7.43
N ASN A 133 13.59 -9.95 -7.97
CA ASN A 133 12.31 -10.13 -7.27
C ASN A 133 11.70 -8.82 -6.72
N VAL A 134 12.04 -7.68 -7.29
CA VAL A 134 11.38 -6.41 -6.99
C VAL A 134 10.11 -6.31 -7.85
N SER A 135 8.95 -6.20 -7.19
CA SER A 135 7.71 -5.90 -7.90
C SER A 135 7.59 -4.40 -8.18
N ILE A 136 6.92 -4.05 -9.28
CA ILE A 136 6.49 -2.68 -9.57
C ILE A 136 5.04 -2.66 -10.05
N ASP A 137 4.30 -1.66 -9.58
CA ASP A 137 2.93 -1.35 -9.98
C ASP A 137 2.92 0.01 -10.69
N ILE A 138 2.56 0.01 -11.98
CA ILE A 138 2.54 1.19 -12.85
C ILE A 138 1.10 1.56 -13.20
N THR A 139 0.73 2.78 -12.84
CA THR A 139 -0.54 3.42 -13.19
C THR A 139 -0.31 4.62 -14.11
N VAL A 140 -1.36 5.11 -14.76
CA VAL A 140 -1.28 6.25 -15.69
C VAL A 140 -2.38 7.25 -15.35
N GLN A 141 -2.03 8.54 -15.25
CA GLN A 141 -2.96 9.64 -14.97
C GLN A 141 -3.82 9.36 -13.72
N ASN A 142 -3.21 8.89 -12.64
CA ASN A 142 -3.90 8.53 -11.40
C ASN A 142 -3.39 9.37 -10.23
N GLU A 143 -4.25 10.25 -9.73
CA GLU A 143 -3.98 11.08 -8.56
C GLU A 143 -3.91 10.20 -7.29
N CYS A 144 -2.83 10.36 -6.52
CA CYS A 144 -2.51 9.52 -5.35
C CYS A 144 -2.43 10.33 -4.05
N PHE A 145 -3.47 11.10 -3.73
CA PHE A 145 -3.53 12.01 -2.56
C PHE A 145 -3.18 11.33 -1.22
N SER A 146 -3.58 10.08 -1.04
CA SER A 146 -3.33 9.32 0.20
C SER A 146 -1.85 9.15 0.55
N SER A 147 -0.97 9.17 -0.45
CA SER A 147 0.48 8.99 -0.23
C SER A 147 1.12 10.29 0.26
N ASP A 148 0.76 11.42 -0.34
CA ASP A 148 1.21 12.75 0.10
C ASP A 148 0.69 13.04 1.52
N ARG A 149 -0.58 12.70 1.79
CA ARG A 149 -1.19 12.82 3.12
C ARG A 149 -0.48 11.96 4.15
N ALA A 150 -0.21 10.69 3.83
CA ALA A 150 0.51 9.80 4.73
C ALA A 150 1.94 10.30 5.01
N ALA A 151 2.64 10.83 4.00
CA ALA A 151 3.97 11.41 4.20
C ALA A 151 3.93 12.63 5.14
N ALA A 152 2.91 13.50 5.00
CA ALA A 152 2.70 14.64 5.89
C ALA A 152 2.45 14.17 7.35
N TRP A 153 1.57 13.19 7.55
CA TRP A 153 1.31 12.65 8.89
C TRP A 153 2.50 11.91 9.51
N ILE A 154 3.38 11.30 8.72
CA ILE A 154 4.61 10.69 9.25
C ILE A 154 5.56 11.77 9.77
N ALA A 155 5.63 12.93 9.11
CA ALA A 155 6.40 14.06 9.58
C ALA A 155 5.76 14.72 10.82
N GLU A 156 4.44 14.82 10.85
CA GLU A 156 3.68 15.42 11.96
C GLU A 156 3.65 14.53 13.21
N TYR A 157 3.54 13.21 13.03
CA TYR A 157 3.42 12.22 14.09
C TYR A 157 4.57 11.19 14.01
N PRO A 158 5.72 11.44 14.65
CA PRO A 158 6.87 10.52 14.62
C PRO A 158 6.55 9.10 15.11
N ALA A 159 5.52 8.95 15.97
CA ALA A 159 5.06 7.65 16.45
C ALA A 159 4.33 6.80 15.40
N LEU A 160 3.83 7.42 14.32
CA LEU A 160 3.02 6.75 13.31
C LEU A 160 3.76 5.59 12.64
N LYS A 161 5.00 5.82 12.21
CA LYS A 161 5.77 4.83 11.47
C LYS A 161 6.13 3.59 12.33
N PRO A 162 6.74 3.73 13.52
CA PRO A 162 7.03 2.58 14.39
C PRO A 162 5.77 1.75 14.70
N LEU A 163 4.66 2.42 15.04
CA LEU A 163 3.37 1.77 15.33
C LEU A 163 2.82 1.06 14.10
N PHE A 164 2.83 1.72 12.93
CA PHE A 164 2.34 1.14 11.69
C PHE A 164 3.10 -0.14 11.33
N MET A 165 4.43 -0.13 11.43
CA MET A 165 5.25 -1.29 11.09
C MET A 165 4.91 -2.50 11.97
N VAL A 166 4.84 -2.29 13.29
CA VAL A 166 4.50 -3.33 14.26
C VAL A 166 3.06 -3.82 14.10
N LEU A 167 2.08 -2.91 14.01
CA LEU A 167 0.67 -3.27 13.85
C LEU A 167 0.44 -4.00 12.53
N LYS A 168 1.07 -3.53 11.44
CA LYS A 168 0.95 -4.17 10.14
C LYS A 168 1.48 -5.60 10.17
N GLN A 169 2.65 -5.81 10.75
CA GLN A 169 3.25 -7.13 10.82
C GLN A 169 2.46 -8.06 11.75
N SER A 170 2.22 -7.64 12.99
CA SER A 170 1.57 -8.46 14.03
C SER A 170 0.16 -8.88 13.66
N ILE A 171 -0.66 -7.96 13.14
CA ILE A 171 -2.04 -8.32 12.77
C ILE A 171 -2.05 -9.25 11.55
N SER A 172 -1.10 -9.07 10.62
CA SER A 172 -0.93 -9.98 9.48
C SER A 172 -0.48 -11.39 9.88
N ASN A 173 0.06 -11.61 11.08
CA ASN A 173 0.38 -12.95 11.60
C ASN A 173 -0.88 -13.77 11.91
N TYR A 174 -2.00 -13.13 12.23
CA TYR A 174 -3.18 -13.86 12.68
C TYR A 174 -3.97 -14.45 11.51
N ARG A 175 -4.54 -15.63 11.75
CA ARG A 175 -5.55 -16.27 10.91
C ARG A 175 -6.72 -16.68 11.78
N VAL A 176 -7.91 -16.67 11.21
CA VAL A 176 -9.13 -17.10 11.89
C VAL A 176 -9.56 -18.43 11.28
N SER A 177 -9.65 -19.48 12.09
CA SER A 177 -9.89 -20.85 11.59
C SER A 177 -11.21 -20.95 10.82
N SER A 178 -12.24 -20.20 11.22
CA SER A 178 -13.52 -20.14 10.51
C SER A 178 -13.49 -19.36 9.18
N LEU A 179 -12.41 -18.61 8.92
CA LEU A 179 -12.20 -17.76 7.75
C LEU A 179 -10.76 -17.93 7.18
N PRO A 180 -10.40 -19.12 6.63
CA PRO A 180 -9.03 -19.42 6.25
C PRO A 180 -8.48 -18.56 5.08
N GLN A 181 -9.37 -17.98 4.27
CA GLN A 181 -9.01 -17.07 3.17
C GLN A 181 -8.97 -15.59 3.60
N PHE A 182 -9.33 -15.28 4.86
CA PHE A 182 -9.33 -13.92 5.36
C PHE A 182 -7.92 -13.51 5.78
N GLU A 183 -7.40 -12.47 5.14
CA GLU A 183 -6.20 -11.76 5.58
C GLU A 183 -6.63 -10.42 6.20
N PRO A 184 -6.29 -10.16 7.47
CA PRO A 184 -6.88 -9.03 8.20
C PRO A 184 -6.43 -7.67 7.69
N LEU A 185 -5.22 -7.57 7.12
CA LEU A 185 -4.70 -6.34 6.52
C LEU A 185 -4.66 -6.40 4.99
N SER A 186 -5.70 -6.99 4.39
CA SER A 186 -5.86 -7.06 2.94
C SER A 186 -7.27 -6.67 2.53
N ALA A 187 -7.39 -5.58 1.78
CA ALA A 187 -8.66 -5.15 1.19
C ALA A 187 -9.24 -6.19 0.23
N LYS A 188 -8.40 -7.05 -0.37
CA LYS A 188 -8.82 -8.12 -1.30
C LYS A 188 -9.68 -9.18 -0.61
N THR A 189 -9.44 -9.40 0.68
CA THR A 189 -10.16 -10.36 1.52
C THR A 189 -11.10 -9.67 2.49
N ALA A 190 -11.47 -8.41 2.22
CA ALA A 190 -12.34 -7.57 3.04
C ALA A 190 -11.80 -7.17 4.43
N GLY A 191 -10.48 -7.24 4.63
CA GLY A 191 -9.77 -6.69 5.77
C GLY A 191 -9.46 -5.19 5.60
N LEU A 192 -8.63 -4.66 6.50
CA LEU A 192 -8.17 -3.26 6.46
C LEU A 192 -7.15 -3.05 5.33
N ALA A 193 -7.31 -1.96 4.58
CA ALA A 193 -6.24 -1.47 3.70
C ALA A 193 -5.14 -0.79 4.53
N SER A 194 -3.91 -0.72 4.01
CA SER A 194 -2.79 -0.06 4.71
C SER A 194 -3.10 1.41 5.03
N TYR A 195 -3.71 2.16 4.11
CA TYR A 195 -4.09 3.56 4.38
C TYR A 195 -5.18 3.67 5.45
N SER A 196 -6.13 2.73 5.52
CA SER A 196 -7.12 2.70 6.61
C SER A 196 -6.46 2.51 7.97
N LEU A 197 -5.41 1.66 8.06
CA LEU A 197 -4.64 1.49 9.30
C LEU A 197 -3.87 2.77 9.67
N ILE A 198 -3.27 3.47 8.70
CA ILE A 198 -2.62 4.78 8.92
C ILE A 198 -3.62 5.77 9.52
N CYS A 199 -4.79 5.91 8.90
CA CYS A 199 -5.87 6.78 9.39
C CYS A 199 -6.29 6.43 10.83
N MET A 200 -6.41 5.15 11.16
CA MET A 200 -6.71 4.72 12.53
C MET A 200 -5.60 5.10 13.51
N ILE A 201 -4.33 4.92 13.16
CA ILE A 201 -3.22 5.29 14.05
C ILE A 201 -3.20 6.80 14.27
N VAL A 202 -3.34 7.60 13.21
CA VAL A 202 -3.41 9.08 13.33
C VAL A 202 -4.58 9.50 14.20
N SER A 203 -5.77 8.95 13.99
CA SER A 203 -6.94 9.26 14.83
C SER A 203 -6.70 8.91 16.30
N PHE A 204 -6.03 7.80 16.60
CA PHE A 204 -5.67 7.44 17.97
C PHE A 204 -4.66 8.41 18.58
N LEU A 205 -3.63 8.79 17.81
CA LEU A 205 -2.63 9.76 18.27
C LEU A 205 -3.26 11.13 18.57
N GLN A 206 -4.15 11.58 17.69
CA GLN A 206 -4.88 12.84 17.81
C GLN A 206 -5.84 12.88 19.01
N LEU A 207 -6.57 11.80 19.27
CA LEU A 207 -7.74 11.86 20.17
C LEU A 207 -7.58 11.10 21.48
N GLN A 208 -6.67 10.13 21.55
CA GLN A 208 -6.53 9.24 22.69
C GLN A 208 -5.15 9.35 23.35
N ALA A 209 -4.11 9.56 22.55
CA ALA A 209 -2.75 9.73 23.06
C ALA A 209 -2.38 11.20 23.36
N ASP A 210 -3.02 12.16 22.69
CA ASP A 210 -2.68 13.57 22.81
C ASP A 210 -2.83 14.05 24.27
N GLY A 211 -1.80 14.72 24.77
CA GLY A 211 -1.68 15.20 26.16
C GLY A 211 -1.59 14.12 27.26
N SER A 212 -1.82 12.85 26.96
CA SER A 212 -1.86 11.76 27.96
C SER A 212 -0.57 10.96 28.07
N THR A 213 0.30 11.01 27.05
CA THR A 213 1.56 10.26 27.00
C THR A 213 2.73 11.18 26.67
N ASP A 214 3.71 11.29 27.57
CA ASP A 214 4.93 12.07 27.36
C ASP A 214 5.85 11.36 26.32
N PRO A 215 6.18 11.99 25.18
CA PRO A 215 7.12 11.44 24.21
C PRO A 215 8.52 11.13 24.74
N THR A 216 8.90 11.71 25.88
CA THR A 216 10.20 11.45 26.53
C THR A 216 10.16 10.24 27.48
N ASP A 217 8.97 9.71 27.80
CA ASP A 217 8.83 8.51 28.62
C ASP A 217 9.49 7.30 27.91
N PRO A 218 10.41 6.58 28.57
CA PRO A 218 11.02 5.38 28.01
C PRO A 218 10.01 4.28 27.61
N SER A 219 8.78 4.35 28.12
CA SER A 219 7.65 3.45 27.84
C SER A 219 6.72 3.94 26.74
N TYR A 220 6.99 5.10 26.13
CA TYR A 220 6.11 5.82 25.19
C TYR A 220 5.51 4.90 24.11
N TYR A 221 6.34 4.25 23.30
CA TYR A 221 5.86 3.41 22.19
C TYR A 221 5.07 2.19 22.65
N GLY A 222 5.46 1.58 23.78
CA GLY A 222 4.77 0.45 24.38
C GLY A 222 3.38 0.85 24.88
N THR A 223 3.27 1.99 25.56
CA THR A 223 1.99 2.56 25.98
C THR A 223 1.08 2.86 24.79
N LEU A 224 1.61 3.48 23.73
CA LEU A 224 0.83 3.77 22.52
C LEU A 224 0.33 2.51 21.82
N LEU A 225 1.17 1.49 21.66
CA LEU A 225 0.77 0.22 21.03
C LEU A 225 -0.34 -0.46 21.82
N MET A 226 -0.19 -0.55 23.14
CA MET A 226 -1.17 -1.15 24.04
C MET A 226 -2.49 -0.38 24.02
N GLY A 227 -2.42 0.95 24.10
CA GLY A 227 -3.59 1.84 24.04
C GLY A 227 -4.33 1.76 22.70
N PHE A 228 -3.61 1.72 21.58
CA PHE A 228 -4.21 1.56 20.26
C PHE A 228 -5.01 0.25 20.17
N LEU A 229 -4.40 -0.87 20.60
CA LEU A 229 -5.04 -2.18 20.57
C LEU A 229 -6.27 -2.23 21.49
N ASP A 230 -6.16 -1.66 22.69
CA ASP A 230 -7.25 -1.60 23.68
C ASP A 230 -8.44 -0.79 23.12
N PHE A 231 -8.17 0.42 22.64
CA PHE A 231 -9.18 1.31 22.08
C PHE A 231 -9.89 0.72 20.86
N TYR A 232 -9.13 0.28 19.84
CA TYR A 232 -9.75 -0.21 18.61
C TYR A 232 -10.37 -1.60 18.72
N SER A 233 -9.97 -2.41 19.70
CA SER A 233 -10.68 -3.67 20.00
C SER A 233 -12.14 -3.46 20.42
N GLN A 234 -12.49 -2.26 20.91
CA GLN A 234 -13.81 -1.90 21.43
C GLN A 234 -14.48 -0.74 20.68
N PHE A 235 -13.83 -0.18 19.66
CA PHE A 235 -14.34 0.97 18.91
C PHE A 235 -15.73 0.70 18.29
N ALA A 236 -16.69 1.58 18.57
CA ALA A 236 -18.07 1.44 18.13
C ALA A 236 -18.26 1.84 16.64
N SER A 237 -17.70 1.06 15.72
CA SER A 237 -17.63 1.39 14.28
C SER A 237 -18.99 1.51 13.57
N THR A 238 -20.05 0.96 14.17
CA THR A 238 -21.44 1.08 13.67
C THR A 238 -22.15 2.36 14.12
N LYS A 239 -21.57 3.09 15.09
CA LYS A 239 -22.13 4.32 15.68
C LYS A 239 -21.26 5.55 15.42
N LYS A 240 -19.97 5.35 15.14
CA LYS A 240 -18.97 6.41 15.00
C LYS A 240 -18.22 6.28 13.68
N ALA A 241 -18.08 7.39 12.97
CA ALA A 241 -17.13 7.56 11.88
C ALA A 241 -15.86 8.26 12.38
N ILE A 242 -14.72 7.96 11.77
CA ILE A 242 -13.45 8.64 12.04
C ILE A 242 -13.31 9.84 11.09
N SER A 243 -13.11 11.04 11.65
CA SER A 243 -12.61 12.21 10.93
C SER A 243 -11.20 12.54 11.38
N LEU A 244 -10.38 13.03 10.45
CA LEU A 244 -8.96 13.35 10.67
C LEU A 244 -8.65 14.84 10.45
N THR A 245 -9.67 15.63 10.10
CA THR A 245 -9.55 17.08 9.94
C THR A 245 -9.55 17.78 11.29
N ASP A 246 -8.88 18.93 11.39
CA ASP A 246 -8.92 19.83 12.56
C ASP A 246 -8.58 19.16 13.89
N GLY A 247 -7.55 18.30 13.92
CA GLY A 247 -7.16 17.55 15.12
C GLY A 247 -7.99 16.30 15.38
N GLY A 248 -8.87 15.92 14.45
CA GLY A 248 -9.63 14.68 14.46
C GLY A 248 -10.92 14.75 15.27
N SER A 249 -11.86 13.85 14.96
CA SER A 249 -13.08 13.66 15.76
C SER A 249 -13.76 12.32 15.47
N TYR A 250 -14.66 11.90 16.38
CA TYR A 250 -15.56 10.77 16.14
C TYR A 250 -16.97 11.26 15.87
N LEU A 251 -17.40 11.19 14.62
CA LEU A 251 -18.68 11.73 14.16
C LEU A 251 -19.81 10.74 14.34
N SER A 252 -20.95 11.21 14.82
CA SER A 252 -22.19 10.43 14.83
C SER A 252 -22.80 10.38 13.42
N SER A 253 -23.84 9.56 13.22
CA SER A 253 -24.56 9.52 11.94
C SER A 253 -25.19 10.87 11.54
N LYS A 254 -25.45 11.78 12.50
CA LYS A 254 -26.03 13.10 12.21
C LYS A 254 -24.99 14.11 11.73
N ASP A 255 -23.75 13.97 12.21
CA ASP A 255 -22.66 14.92 11.98
C ASP A 255 -21.73 14.45 10.84
N CYS A 256 -21.81 13.16 10.48
CA CYS A 256 -20.94 12.58 9.47
C CYS A 256 -21.32 13.08 8.06
N PRO A 257 -20.38 13.63 7.27
CA PRO A 257 -20.65 14.17 5.93
C PRO A 257 -20.90 13.07 4.89
N ILE A 258 -20.72 11.80 5.27
CA ILE A 258 -21.01 10.63 4.45
C ILE A 258 -21.92 9.66 5.20
N PRO A 259 -22.72 8.84 4.49
CA PRO A 259 -23.57 7.85 5.15
C PRO A 259 -22.77 6.92 6.07
N LEU A 260 -23.13 6.87 7.36
CA LEU A 260 -22.51 5.96 8.31
C LEU A 260 -22.91 4.52 7.99
N GLU A 261 -21.92 3.64 7.84
CA GLU A 261 -22.18 2.23 7.61
C GLU A 261 -22.49 1.49 8.92
N THR A 262 -23.78 1.37 9.25
CA THR A 262 -24.25 0.80 10.53
C THR A 262 -24.19 -0.73 10.61
N LYS A 263 -23.90 -1.41 9.49
CA LYS A 263 -23.80 -2.87 9.43
C LYS A 263 -22.54 -3.35 10.16
N THR A 264 -22.67 -4.42 10.95
CA THR A 264 -21.53 -5.07 11.60
C THR A 264 -20.45 -5.47 10.58
N GLY A 265 -19.18 -5.27 10.99
CA GLY A 265 -18.02 -5.50 10.12
C GLY A 265 -17.64 -4.30 9.25
N LYS A 266 -18.42 -3.23 9.23
CA LYS A 266 -18.06 -1.98 8.54
C LYS A 266 -17.27 -1.03 9.43
N LEU A 267 -16.45 -0.22 8.77
CA LEU A 267 -15.72 0.90 9.36
C LEU A 267 -15.90 2.11 8.43
N THR A 268 -16.15 3.27 9.03
CA THR A 268 -16.31 4.53 8.29
C THR A 268 -15.17 5.47 8.67
N ILE A 269 -14.36 5.84 7.68
CA ILE A 269 -13.30 6.84 7.82
C ILE A 269 -13.54 7.86 6.70
N VAL A 270 -13.81 9.10 7.08
CA VAL A 270 -14.00 10.21 6.13
C VAL A 270 -12.64 10.51 5.50
N ASP A 271 -12.57 10.46 4.18
CA ASP A 271 -11.36 10.81 3.45
C ASP A 271 -11.11 12.33 3.57
N PRO A 272 -9.96 12.76 4.13
CA PRO A 272 -9.69 14.18 4.34
C PRO A 272 -9.38 14.92 3.03
N ASP A 273 -9.01 14.21 1.98
CA ASP A 273 -8.59 14.79 0.70
C ASP A 273 -9.65 14.61 -0.39
N MET A 274 -10.57 13.67 -0.23
CA MET A 274 -11.62 13.34 -1.21
C MET A 274 -13.03 13.39 -0.60
N PRO A 275 -13.78 14.50 -0.78
CA PRO A 275 -15.14 14.63 -0.29
C PRO A 275 -16.06 13.48 -0.74
N GLY A 276 -16.90 12.99 0.18
CA GLY A 276 -17.87 11.94 -0.11
C GLY A 276 -17.30 10.52 -0.12
N ILE A 277 -16.01 10.33 0.17
CA ILE A 277 -15.36 9.01 0.10
C ILE A 277 -15.15 8.41 1.50
N ASN A 278 -15.59 7.15 1.68
CA ASN A 278 -15.14 6.31 2.79
C ASN A 278 -13.82 5.64 2.41
N VAL A 279 -12.75 5.93 3.15
CA VAL A 279 -11.43 5.29 3.00
C VAL A 279 -11.52 3.79 3.26
N ALA A 280 -12.31 3.39 4.26
CA ALA A 280 -12.43 2.00 4.72
C ALA A 280 -13.55 1.20 4.01
N ARG A 281 -14.09 1.68 2.88
CA ARG A 281 -15.19 1.04 2.12
C ARG A 281 -14.99 -0.44 1.77
N SER A 282 -13.74 -0.88 1.60
CA SER A 282 -13.40 -2.29 1.32
C SER A 282 -13.38 -3.19 2.56
N THR A 283 -13.41 -2.60 3.75
CA THR A 283 -13.42 -3.32 5.02
C THR A 283 -14.84 -3.81 5.29
N LEU A 284 -15.04 -5.12 5.26
CA LEU A 284 -16.36 -5.74 5.50
C LEU A 284 -16.36 -6.66 6.73
N ARG A 285 -15.21 -6.82 7.38
CA ARG A 285 -15.01 -7.71 8.54
C ARG A 285 -14.24 -7.01 9.66
N PHE A 286 -14.52 -5.74 9.91
CA PHE A 286 -13.86 -4.95 10.94
C PHE A 286 -14.00 -5.60 12.33
N GLU A 287 -15.16 -6.15 12.68
CA GLU A 287 -15.36 -6.92 13.93
C GLU A 287 -14.34 -8.05 14.11
N THR A 288 -13.96 -8.71 13.02
CA THR A 288 -12.93 -9.77 13.04
C THR A 288 -11.58 -9.14 13.30
N VAL A 289 -11.27 -7.99 12.72
CA VAL A 289 -10.04 -7.24 13.01
C VAL A 289 -10.01 -6.75 14.47
N GLN A 290 -11.14 -6.31 15.03
CA GLN A 290 -11.26 -5.93 16.44
C GLN A 290 -10.96 -7.09 17.39
N LEU A 291 -11.48 -8.29 17.07
CA LEU A 291 -11.13 -9.52 17.78
C LEU A 291 -9.62 -9.77 17.75
N LEU A 292 -8.96 -9.58 16.60
CA LEU A 292 -7.51 -9.74 16.48
C LEU A 292 -6.73 -8.70 17.29
N PHE A 293 -7.18 -7.45 17.32
CA PHE A 293 -6.59 -6.42 18.20
C PHE A 293 -6.68 -6.83 19.67
N GLY A 294 -7.86 -7.29 20.12
CA GLY A 294 -8.06 -7.79 21.47
C GLY A 294 -7.15 -8.98 21.79
N LYS A 295 -6.97 -9.92 20.84
CA LYS A 295 -6.07 -11.07 21.03
C LYS A 295 -4.60 -10.66 21.10
N ALA A 296 -4.17 -9.72 20.26
CA ALA A 296 -2.81 -9.19 20.31
C ALA A 296 -2.53 -8.50 21.66
N LEU A 297 -3.48 -7.70 22.14
CA LEU A 297 -3.39 -7.06 23.46
C LEU A 297 -3.32 -8.07 24.60
N GLU A 298 -4.15 -9.12 24.58
CA GLU A 298 -4.11 -10.20 25.58
C GLU A 298 -2.75 -10.89 25.59
N ASN A 299 -2.19 -11.20 24.41
CA ASN A 299 -0.88 -11.82 24.28
C ASN A 299 0.24 -10.93 24.83
N LEU A 300 0.21 -9.63 24.53
CA LEU A 300 1.16 -8.65 25.08
C LEU A 300 1.04 -8.56 26.61
N ARG A 301 -0.19 -8.41 27.15
CA ARG A 301 -0.42 -8.36 28.60
C ARG A 301 0.11 -9.61 29.31
N LYS A 302 -0.18 -10.80 28.77
CA LYS A 302 0.35 -12.06 29.31
C LYS A 302 1.87 -12.11 29.28
N ARG A 303 2.49 -11.72 28.15
CA ARG A 303 3.95 -11.72 28.01
C ARG A 303 4.60 -10.69 28.92
N ILE A 304 4.04 -9.49 29.08
CA ILE A 304 4.51 -8.48 30.03
C ILE A 304 4.38 -8.98 31.48
N ALA A 305 3.35 -9.75 31.81
CA ALA A 305 3.19 -10.30 33.16
C ALA A 305 4.21 -11.41 33.46
N SER A 306 4.47 -12.31 32.50
CA SER A 306 5.24 -13.54 32.73
C SER A 306 6.71 -13.48 32.28
N SER A 307 7.10 -12.50 31.45
CA SER A 307 8.41 -12.53 30.81
C SER A 307 9.57 -12.34 31.80
N SER A 308 10.60 -13.15 31.61
CA SER A 308 11.85 -13.09 32.35
C SER A 308 12.82 -12.07 31.75
N LYS A 309 14.02 -11.93 32.33
CA LYS A 309 15.07 -11.06 31.77
C LYS A 309 15.58 -11.67 30.45
N ASN A 310 15.85 -10.83 29.46
CA ASN A 310 16.37 -11.20 28.14
C ASN A 310 15.40 -11.88 27.17
N GLU A 311 14.10 -11.81 27.45
CA GLU A 311 13.04 -12.31 26.57
C GLU A 311 12.38 -11.15 25.81
N SER A 312 12.05 -11.40 24.54
CA SER A 312 11.30 -10.46 23.73
C SER A 312 9.83 -10.41 24.16
N ILE A 313 9.29 -9.19 24.28
CA ILE A 313 7.85 -8.98 24.50
C ILE A 313 7.11 -9.01 23.17
N LEU A 314 7.67 -8.36 22.15
CA LEU A 314 7.05 -8.19 20.85
C LEU A 314 6.88 -9.52 20.08
N SER A 315 7.73 -10.51 20.36
CA SER A 315 7.64 -11.86 19.77
C SER A 315 6.34 -12.60 20.15
N SER A 316 5.62 -12.13 21.17
CA SER A 316 4.29 -12.67 21.54
C SER A 316 3.19 -12.38 20.52
N ILE A 317 3.38 -11.36 19.67
CA ILE A 317 2.42 -10.96 18.62
C ILE A 317 3.03 -10.92 17.22
N ILE A 318 4.35 -10.86 17.08
CA ILE A 318 5.06 -11.00 15.80
C ILE A 318 5.80 -12.33 15.80
N LYS A 319 5.27 -13.33 15.09
CA LYS A 319 5.92 -14.64 14.96
C LYS A 319 6.61 -14.77 13.62
N VAL A 320 7.88 -15.14 13.65
CA VAL A 320 8.75 -15.20 12.48
C VAL A 320 9.56 -16.48 12.51
N GLU A 321 10.03 -16.94 11.35
CA GLU A 321 10.97 -18.07 11.31
C GLU A 321 12.20 -17.75 12.16
N HIS A 322 12.74 -18.76 12.86
CA HIS A 322 13.92 -18.58 13.68
C HIS A 322 15.13 -18.16 12.82
N HIS A 323 15.81 -17.12 13.26
CA HIS A 323 17.11 -16.68 12.74
C HIS A 323 18.05 -16.47 13.93
N TYR A 324 19.37 -16.62 13.73
CA TYR A 324 20.31 -16.34 14.82
C TYR A 324 20.38 -14.83 15.05
N HIS A 325 20.66 -14.44 16.29
CA HIS A 325 20.80 -13.05 16.66
C HIS A 325 21.94 -12.40 15.86
N GLY A 326 21.64 -11.29 15.19
CA GLY A 326 22.59 -10.57 14.35
C GLY A 326 22.73 -11.14 12.95
N ASP A 327 22.05 -12.25 12.62
CA ASP A 327 21.96 -12.69 11.24
C ASP A 327 21.29 -11.59 10.41
N PRO A 328 21.92 -11.14 9.31
CA PRO A 328 21.25 -10.23 8.41
C PRO A 328 20.02 -10.94 7.85
N ARG A 329 18.90 -10.23 7.83
CA ARG A 329 17.69 -10.70 7.15
C ARG A 329 18.07 -11.05 5.71
N ARG A 330 17.66 -12.23 5.22
CA ARG A 330 17.90 -12.63 3.84
C ARG A 330 17.22 -11.63 2.90
N GLU A 331 18.03 -10.91 2.13
CA GLU A 331 17.56 -9.85 1.23
C GLU A 331 16.62 -10.39 0.16
N GLY A 332 15.60 -9.61 -0.21
CA GLY A 332 14.65 -9.95 -1.27
C GLY A 332 13.67 -11.07 -0.92
N THR A 333 13.80 -11.71 0.26
CA THR A 333 12.79 -12.64 0.74
C THR A 333 11.64 -11.89 1.41
N ARG A 334 10.40 -12.23 1.05
CA ARG A 334 9.23 -11.82 1.83
C ARG A 334 9.44 -12.25 3.27
N PHE A 335 9.29 -11.32 4.20
CA PHE A 335 9.36 -11.63 5.61
C PHE A 335 8.30 -12.69 5.94
N LYS A 336 8.75 -13.93 6.18
CA LYS A 336 7.84 -15.07 6.34
C LYS A 336 7.19 -15.01 7.71
N LEU A 337 5.89 -14.75 7.70
CA LEU A 337 5.09 -14.75 8.90
C LEU A 337 4.69 -16.17 9.29
N LEU A 338 5.00 -16.56 10.52
CA LEU A 338 4.40 -17.74 11.11
C LEU A 338 2.97 -17.41 11.52
N GLN A 339 2.01 -18.14 10.95
CA GLN A 339 0.60 -17.89 11.19
C GLN A 339 0.21 -18.29 12.62
N THR A 340 -0.47 -17.40 13.32
CA THR A 340 -1.15 -17.71 14.58
C THR A 340 -2.63 -17.89 14.30
N TRP A 341 -3.10 -19.13 14.39
CA TRP A 341 -4.51 -19.46 14.19
C TRP A 341 -5.32 -19.21 15.45
N ILE A 342 -6.46 -18.56 15.28
CA ILE A 342 -7.44 -18.30 16.35
C ILE A 342 -8.69 -19.11 16.07
N GLU A 343 -9.09 -19.88 17.07
CA GLU A 343 -10.37 -20.58 17.11
C GLU A 343 -11.43 -19.67 17.71
N THR A 344 -12.54 -19.54 17.00
CA THR A 344 -13.68 -18.69 17.42
C THR A 344 -14.91 -19.52 17.82
N GLY A 345 -14.81 -20.85 17.77
CA GLY A 345 -15.96 -21.76 17.92
C GLY A 345 -16.97 -21.72 16.78
N ALA A 346 -16.86 -20.75 15.85
CA ALA A 346 -17.73 -20.63 14.70
C ALA A 346 -17.41 -21.68 13.63
N PRO A 347 -18.42 -22.22 12.91
CA PRO A 347 -18.18 -23.16 11.81
C PRO A 347 -17.38 -22.50 10.69
N VAL A 348 -16.59 -23.30 9.97
CA VAL A 348 -15.83 -22.83 8.81
C VAL A 348 -16.78 -22.33 7.73
N ILE A 349 -16.67 -21.05 7.39
CA ILE A 349 -17.47 -20.45 6.34
C ILE A 349 -16.88 -20.89 4.99
N LYS A 350 -17.47 -21.92 4.39
CA LYS A 350 -17.24 -22.26 2.98
C LYS A 350 -17.89 -21.18 2.13
N ASN A 351 -17.11 -20.34 1.46
CA ASN A 351 -17.65 -19.40 0.48
C ASN A 351 -18.41 -20.19 -0.60
N ARG A 352 -19.75 -20.18 -0.56
CA ARG A 352 -20.53 -20.33 -1.80
C ARG A 352 -20.16 -19.13 -2.65
N GLY A 353 -19.46 -19.38 -3.75
CA GLY A 353 -18.76 -18.35 -4.51
C GLY A 353 -19.59 -17.08 -4.69
N PHE A 354 -18.98 -15.93 -4.43
CA PHE A 354 -19.40 -14.68 -5.04
C PHE A 354 -19.18 -14.81 -6.56
N ASN A 355 -20.05 -15.58 -7.24
CA ASN A 355 -20.17 -15.64 -8.68
C ASN A 355 -20.85 -14.36 -9.17
N ARG A 356 -20.19 -13.21 -8.96
CA ARG A 356 -20.19 -12.19 -10.00
C ARG A 356 -19.08 -12.59 -10.95
N ARG A 357 -19.43 -12.90 -12.21
CA ARG A 357 -18.47 -13.14 -13.30
C ARG A 357 -17.42 -12.02 -13.31
N ARG A 358 -16.27 -12.28 -12.67
CA ARG A 358 -15.01 -11.57 -12.87
C ARG A 358 -13.97 -12.67 -12.96
N GLY A 359 -13.58 -12.99 -14.19
CA GLY A 359 -12.44 -13.86 -14.47
C GLY A 359 -11.17 -13.20 -13.94
N GLY A 360 -10.85 -13.47 -12.68
CA GLY A 360 -9.58 -13.18 -12.06
C GLY A 360 -9.02 -14.51 -11.59
N ILE A 361 -8.26 -15.17 -12.46
CA ILE A 361 -7.55 -16.39 -12.12
C ILE A 361 -6.56 -16.05 -10.98
N VAL A 362 -6.70 -16.83 -9.91
CA VAL A 362 -5.89 -16.84 -8.70
C VAL A 362 -4.62 -17.64 -8.98
N HIS A 363 -3.45 -17.13 -8.62
CA HIS A 363 -2.33 -17.99 -8.25
C HIS A 363 -1.57 -17.44 -7.04
N LYS A 364 -1.33 -18.35 -6.09
CA LYS A 364 -0.38 -18.25 -4.98
C LYS A 364 1.00 -17.88 -5.53
N ALA A 365 1.63 -16.86 -4.98
CA ALA A 365 3.04 -16.57 -5.23
C ALA A 365 3.90 -17.31 -4.19
N GLY A 366 4.86 -18.11 -4.66
CA GLY A 366 5.93 -18.72 -3.85
C GLY A 366 5.57 -20.02 -3.15
N GLY A 367 5.66 -21.14 -3.88
CA GLY A 367 5.77 -22.47 -3.30
C GLY A 367 6.97 -23.18 -3.93
N ASP A 368 7.84 -23.72 -3.09
CA ASP A 368 9.08 -24.38 -3.49
C ASP A 368 8.84 -25.53 -4.48
N ARG A 369 9.76 -25.64 -5.45
CA ARG A 369 9.76 -26.66 -6.51
C ARG A 369 9.92 -28.06 -5.93
N GLN A 370 9.02 -28.97 -6.29
CA GLN A 370 9.32 -30.40 -6.41
C GLN A 370 9.01 -30.88 -7.83
N SER A 371 10.02 -31.49 -8.42
CA SER A 371 10.04 -32.13 -9.73
C SER A 371 9.11 -33.34 -9.79
N PHE A 372 8.26 -33.44 -10.81
CA PHE A 372 7.59 -34.70 -11.15
C PHE A 372 7.54 -34.98 -12.66
N VAL A 373 8.21 -36.08 -12.96
CA VAL A 373 8.09 -37.11 -14.01
C VAL A 373 6.86 -37.06 -14.93
N ASN A 374 7.15 -37.25 -16.21
CA ASN A 374 6.25 -37.45 -17.35
C ASN A 374 5.16 -38.51 -17.12
N TYR A 375 3.92 -38.19 -17.48
CA TYR A 375 3.00 -39.16 -18.07
C TYR A 375 2.20 -38.53 -19.22
N ARG A 376 2.30 -39.19 -20.37
CA ARG A 376 1.51 -38.94 -21.60
C ARG A 376 0.02 -39.18 -21.32
N ARG A 377 -0.84 -38.37 -21.94
CA ARG A 377 -2.12 -38.87 -22.46
C ARG A 377 -2.63 -38.01 -23.62
N ASP A 378 -2.83 -38.70 -24.74
CA ASP A 378 -3.60 -38.30 -25.91
C ASP A 378 -5.07 -38.04 -25.54
N GLU A 379 -5.72 -37.09 -26.21
CA GLU A 379 -7.00 -37.28 -26.92
C GLU A 379 -7.55 -35.96 -27.52
N SER A 380 -7.43 -35.86 -28.84
CA SER A 380 -8.49 -35.60 -29.83
C SER A 380 -9.67 -34.63 -29.58
N ARG A 381 -9.88 -33.77 -30.61
CA ARG A 381 -11.14 -33.37 -31.29
C ARG A 381 -11.79 -31.98 -31.03
N LYS A 382 -11.71 -31.22 -32.13
CA LYS A 382 -12.77 -30.50 -32.88
C LYS A 382 -13.15 -29.05 -32.51
N SER A 383 -12.66 -28.17 -33.38
CA SER A 383 -13.18 -26.85 -33.75
C SER A 383 -14.52 -26.95 -34.50
N PRO A 384 -15.43 -25.97 -34.33
CA PRO A 384 -16.32 -25.58 -35.41
C PRO A 384 -16.40 -24.05 -35.67
N TYR A 385 -16.09 -23.70 -36.92
CA TYR A 385 -16.72 -22.70 -37.79
C TYR A 385 -16.38 -21.20 -37.76
N SER A 386 -16.29 -20.71 -39.00
CA SER A 386 -15.85 -19.41 -39.50
C SER A 386 -16.97 -18.77 -40.35
N ARG A 387 -16.95 -17.43 -40.45
CA ARG A 387 -17.51 -16.56 -41.54
C ARG A 387 -19.06 -16.50 -41.64
N ASN A 388 -19.73 -15.43 -42.07
CA ASN A 388 -19.39 -14.22 -42.85
C ASN A 388 -20.48 -13.12 -42.68
N THR A 389 -20.09 -11.88 -43.00
CA THR A 389 -20.78 -10.64 -43.44
C THR A 389 -22.28 -10.59 -43.81
N THR A 390 -22.97 -9.48 -43.47
CA THR A 390 -23.62 -8.53 -44.43
C THR A 390 -24.16 -7.23 -43.75
N TYR A 391 -24.17 -6.16 -44.54
CA TYR A 391 -24.66 -4.80 -44.28
C TYR A 391 -26.20 -4.71 -44.19
N GLU A 392 -26.72 -3.75 -43.41
CA GLU A 392 -27.87 -2.93 -43.86
C GLU A 392 -27.93 -1.56 -43.14
N ARG A 393 -28.18 -0.54 -43.96
CA ARG A 393 -28.33 0.89 -43.67
C ARG A 393 -29.79 1.19 -43.32
N ARG A 394 -30.06 2.05 -42.33
CA ARG A 394 -31.25 2.93 -42.34
C ARG A 394 -30.93 4.29 -41.75
N ASP A 395 -31.06 5.30 -42.61
CA ASP A 395 -31.12 6.73 -42.27
C ASP A 395 -32.47 7.08 -41.64
N SER A 396 -32.47 8.03 -40.69
CA SER A 396 -33.53 9.04 -40.59
C SER A 396 -33.03 10.26 -39.79
N PHE A 397 -33.13 11.41 -40.46
CA PHE A 397 -32.92 12.77 -39.96
C PHE A 397 -34.03 13.16 -38.95
N SER A 398 -33.69 13.89 -37.87
CA SER A 398 -34.46 15.07 -37.49
C SER A 398 -33.66 16.07 -36.63
N SER A 399 -33.67 17.31 -37.13
CA SER A 399 -33.60 18.64 -36.50
C SER A 399 -32.94 18.86 -35.13
N ARG A 400 -31.91 19.72 -35.17
CA ARG A 400 -31.43 20.62 -34.11
C ARG A 400 -32.53 21.51 -33.55
N GLN A 401 -32.52 21.73 -32.23
CA GLN A 401 -32.77 23.05 -31.65
C GLN A 401 -31.86 23.25 -30.44
N ASN A 402 -31.18 24.41 -30.46
CA ASN A 402 -30.30 24.93 -29.43
C ASN A 402 -31.12 25.30 -28.20
N ASN A 403 -30.60 25.01 -27.00
CA ASN A 403 -30.82 25.87 -25.85
C ASN A 403 -29.51 26.01 -25.06
N THR A 404 -28.97 27.21 -25.15
CA THR A 404 -27.87 27.76 -24.37
C THR A 404 -28.32 27.98 -22.93
N SER A 405 -27.67 27.31 -21.99
CA SER A 405 -27.65 27.71 -20.58
C SER A 405 -26.21 27.91 -20.17
N THR A 406 -25.81 29.18 -20.13
CA THR A 406 -24.55 29.70 -19.62
C THR A 406 -24.41 29.40 -18.14
N THR A 407 -23.48 28.53 -17.77
CA THR A 407 -22.92 28.49 -16.41
C THR A 407 -21.42 28.71 -16.50
N SER A 408 -21.00 29.90 -16.07
CA SER A 408 -19.62 30.38 -16.10
C SER A 408 -18.71 29.52 -15.22
N TYR A 409 -17.92 28.63 -15.83
CA TYR A 409 -16.75 28.08 -15.16
C TYR A 409 -15.64 29.12 -15.21
N ARG A 410 -15.32 29.68 -14.04
CA ARG A 410 -14.09 30.45 -13.80
C ARG A 410 -12.90 29.60 -14.26
N GLN A 411 -12.28 29.98 -15.38
CA GLN A 411 -10.91 29.58 -15.68
C GLN A 411 -10.01 30.26 -14.65
N THR A 412 -9.59 29.51 -13.64
CA THR A 412 -8.39 29.86 -12.87
C THR A 412 -7.20 29.73 -13.82
N SER A 413 -6.57 30.86 -14.11
CA SER A 413 -5.35 31.00 -14.87
C SER A 413 -4.22 30.22 -14.19
N TYR A 414 -3.93 29.01 -14.68
CA TYR A 414 -2.64 28.37 -14.42
C TYR A 414 -1.56 29.25 -15.06
N SER A 415 -0.88 30.03 -14.23
CA SER A 415 0.39 30.65 -14.58
C SER A 415 1.29 29.58 -15.20
N ARG A 416 1.85 29.84 -16.39
CA ARG A 416 2.77 28.93 -17.09
C ARG A 416 3.97 28.65 -16.19
N ILE A 417 3.95 27.52 -15.48
CA ILE A 417 5.12 26.99 -14.79
C ILE A 417 6.14 26.67 -15.87
N THR A 418 7.29 27.33 -15.82
CA THR A 418 8.36 27.07 -16.78
C THR A 418 8.91 25.66 -16.54
N GLU A 419 9.37 24.98 -17.60
CA GLU A 419 9.97 23.63 -17.51
C GLU A 419 11.06 23.54 -16.43
N GLN A 420 11.80 24.64 -16.21
CA GLN A 420 12.79 24.79 -15.15
C GLN A 420 12.18 24.79 -13.73
N ASP A 421 11.08 25.49 -13.53
CA ASP A 421 10.37 25.54 -12.24
C ASP A 421 9.76 24.15 -11.93
N HIS A 422 9.28 23.44 -12.96
CA HIS A 422 8.82 22.06 -12.81
C HIS A 422 9.97 21.09 -12.44
N ASN A 423 11.06 21.07 -13.21
CA ASN A 423 12.19 20.17 -12.95
C ASN A 423 12.83 20.43 -11.57
N SER A 424 12.88 21.69 -11.13
CA SER A 424 13.42 22.05 -9.81
C SER A 424 12.48 21.62 -8.66
N ARG A 425 11.16 21.72 -8.85
CA ARG A 425 10.17 21.22 -7.88
C ARG A 425 10.21 19.70 -7.76
N GLU A 426 10.29 18.98 -8.89
CA GLU A 426 10.40 17.52 -8.87
C GLU A 426 11.74 17.05 -8.29
N TYR A 427 12.86 17.77 -8.54
CA TYR A 427 14.13 17.51 -7.85
C TYR A 427 13.97 17.56 -6.33
N GLU A 428 13.43 18.66 -5.80
CA GLU A 428 13.25 18.82 -4.35
C GLU A 428 12.27 17.80 -3.78
N ARG A 429 11.21 17.46 -4.52
CA ARG A 429 10.25 16.41 -4.13
C ARG A 429 10.91 15.04 -4.05
N HIS A 430 11.64 14.63 -5.08
CA HIS A 430 12.31 13.33 -5.11
C HIS A 430 13.47 13.24 -4.12
N LYS A 431 14.18 14.35 -3.88
CA LYS A 431 15.20 14.47 -2.83
C LYS A 431 14.61 14.30 -1.43
N ARG A 432 13.50 14.96 -1.13
CA ARG A 432 12.77 14.78 0.15
C ARG A 432 12.28 13.35 0.35
N ASN A 433 11.90 12.69 -0.73
CA ASN A 433 11.42 11.31 -0.71
C ASN A 433 12.56 10.26 -0.80
N ASN A 434 13.83 10.65 -0.62
CA ASN A 434 15.01 9.77 -0.74
C ASN A 434 15.12 8.99 -2.06
N ASN A 435 14.48 9.47 -3.13
CA ASN A 435 14.59 8.88 -4.46
C ASN A 435 15.82 9.48 -5.16
N THR A 436 17.02 9.11 -4.72
CA THR A 436 18.30 9.72 -5.13
C THR A 436 18.48 9.78 -6.65
N HIS A 437 18.14 8.72 -7.36
CA HIS A 437 18.27 8.66 -8.82
C HIS A 437 17.25 9.53 -9.57
N LEU A 438 15.99 9.59 -9.12
CA LEU A 438 14.99 10.50 -9.70
C LEU A 438 15.35 11.95 -9.38
N ALA A 439 15.83 12.21 -8.17
CA ALA A 439 16.36 13.51 -7.82
C ALA A 439 17.51 13.88 -8.76
N GLU A 440 18.50 13.02 -8.96
CA GLU A 440 19.60 13.29 -9.91
C GLU A 440 19.11 13.46 -11.34
N HIS A 441 18.15 12.66 -11.82
CA HIS A 441 17.55 12.79 -13.14
C HIS A 441 16.89 14.17 -13.34
N TYR A 442 16.07 14.61 -12.38
CA TYR A 442 15.44 15.94 -12.46
C TYR A 442 16.44 17.08 -12.22
N ARG A 443 17.51 16.86 -11.44
CA ARG A 443 18.64 17.78 -11.33
C ARG A 443 19.31 17.98 -12.69
N GLU A 444 19.65 16.89 -13.38
CA GLU A 444 20.24 16.93 -14.71
C GLU A 444 19.32 17.56 -15.76
N LYS A 445 18.01 17.27 -15.71
CA LYS A 445 17.03 17.95 -16.57
C LYS A 445 16.99 19.45 -16.28
N SER A 446 16.96 19.87 -15.02
CA SER A 446 17.02 21.29 -14.63
C SER A 446 18.31 21.96 -15.14
N GLU A 447 19.47 21.32 -14.98
CA GLU A 447 20.76 21.81 -15.49
C GLU A 447 20.79 21.92 -17.03
N LYS A 448 20.22 20.93 -17.73
CA LYS A 448 20.09 20.96 -19.21
C LYS A 448 19.14 22.08 -19.66
N SER A 449 18.03 22.30 -18.97
CA SER A 449 17.12 23.42 -19.23
C SER A 449 17.81 24.78 -19.02
N GLN A 450 18.63 24.92 -17.97
CA GLN A 450 19.41 26.14 -17.71
C GLN A 450 20.46 26.41 -18.79
N LYS A 451 21.17 25.37 -19.25
CA LYS A 451 22.14 25.49 -20.35
C LYS A 451 21.46 25.91 -21.66
N ARG A 452 20.29 25.36 -21.98
CA ARG A 452 19.53 25.74 -23.19
C ARG A 452 19.06 27.20 -23.18
N ARG A 453 18.75 27.77 -22.01
CA ARG A 453 18.41 29.20 -21.89
C ARG A 453 19.61 30.11 -22.14
N ARG A 454 20.77 29.79 -21.55
CA ARG A 454 22.01 30.56 -21.72
C ARG A 454 22.58 30.61 -23.15
N TYR A 455 22.10 29.75 -24.05
CA TYR A 455 22.49 29.75 -25.47
C TYR A 455 21.47 30.47 -26.37
N ASN A 456 20.29 30.81 -25.85
CA ASN A 456 19.20 31.49 -26.57
C ASN A 456 19.00 32.95 -26.11
N ASP A 457 19.74 33.39 -25.10
CA ASP A 457 19.98 34.79 -24.72
C ASP A 457 21.38 35.18 -25.24
#